data_AF-A0A959H5D9-F1
#
_entry.id   AF-A0A959H5D9-F1
#
_cell.length_a   1.000
_cell.length_b   1.000
_cell.length_c   1.000
_cell.angle_alpha   90.00
_cell.angle_beta   90.00
_cell.angle_gamma   90.00
#
_symmetry.space_group_name_H-M   'P 1'
#
loop_
_entity.id
_entity.type
_entity.pdbx_description
1 polymer ?
#
loop_
_entity_poly.entity_id
_entity_poly.type
_entity_poly.pdbx_seq_one_letter_code
_entity_poly.pdbx_strand_id
1 'polypeptide(L)'
;LVAGLLSGSYPAFLLSSFRAVNIFRGKEAGQFSGASLRKGLVVVQFLLSACLIVCALGVQRQVSFIMNKNLGLDRENVVRIPMNGALYDKYPNLKDEISAIPGVKQYSASNQTPLMINSETRDPVWAGKPADSQTGFRVMEVTPGFIETMGINILAGRDFSADRPADTLSLIVNETAARAMGMEQPLGEKVEFWGVTGQIIGLAKDFHLNSLHEPIAPLILYLSRSGSSENLYIRTEAGRAREAIAGMEALYRRIVPDYPFEYSFLDEEYSRMYQSETAIGKLAFYFAAIAILLSCIGLFGLSAFTAARRTREIGIRKVVGASVASIVGLLFKDFLKLILIGFAISVPVAWYLLSAWLEGFAYQAGIGIHLFLATAGLMVLVAWLAVSYHSIRAARANPVEVLGRE
;
A
#
# COMPACT_ATOMS: atom_id res chain seq x y z
N LEU A 1 13.52 11.94 -22.28
CA LEU A 1 14.65 12.50 -23.07
C LEU A 1 16.01 12.10 -22.49
N VAL A 2 16.34 12.41 -21.24
CA VAL A 2 17.64 12.04 -20.61
C VAL A 2 17.89 10.53 -20.57
N ALA A 3 16.89 9.73 -20.19
CA ALA A 3 16.99 8.27 -20.22
C ALA A 3 17.19 7.70 -21.65
N GLY A 4 16.61 8.35 -22.66
CA GLY A 4 16.79 7.99 -24.07
C GLY A 4 18.18 8.34 -24.59
N LEU A 5 18.70 9.51 -24.19
CA LEU A 5 20.09 9.92 -24.45
C LEU A 5 21.07 8.93 -23.82
N LEU A 6 20.89 8.55 -22.56
CA LEU A 6 21.77 7.58 -21.87
C LEU A 6 21.68 6.17 -22.46
N SER A 7 20.47 5.70 -22.77
CA SER A 7 20.25 4.38 -23.39
C SER A 7 20.79 4.28 -24.82
N GLY A 8 20.75 5.37 -25.60
CA GLY A 8 21.28 5.41 -26.96
C GLY A 8 22.80 5.65 -27.01
N SER A 9 23.33 6.41 -26.04
CA SER A 9 24.76 6.73 -25.97
C SER A 9 25.61 5.51 -25.61
N TYR A 10 25.11 4.59 -24.78
CA TYR A 10 25.89 3.42 -24.35
C TYR A 10 26.23 2.46 -25.52
N PRO A 11 25.27 1.99 -26.35
CA PRO A 11 25.59 1.23 -27.55
C PRO A 11 26.43 2.03 -28.54
N ALA A 12 26.15 3.33 -28.72
CA ALA A 12 26.86 4.18 -29.67
C ALA A 12 28.34 4.37 -29.31
N PHE A 13 28.67 4.60 -28.04
CA PHE A 13 30.06 4.69 -27.56
C PHE A 13 30.78 3.35 -27.64
N LEU A 14 30.10 2.25 -27.29
CA LEU A 14 30.67 0.91 -27.42
C LEU A 14 30.97 0.54 -28.86
N LEU A 15 30.04 0.78 -29.79
CA LEU A 15 30.24 0.56 -31.23
C LEU A 15 31.31 1.49 -31.81
N SER A 16 31.35 2.76 -31.39
CA SER A 16 32.37 3.74 -31.84
C SER A 16 33.78 3.40 -31.34
N SER A 17 33.92 2.74 -30.19
CA SER A 17 35.22 2.32 -29.65
C SER A 17 35.85 1.11 -30.39
N PHE A 18 35.12 0.46 -31.32
CA PHE A 18 35.68 -0.60 -32.16
C PHE A 18 36.60 -0.04 -33.23
N ARG A 19 37.90 0.02 -32.94
CA ARG A 19 38.92 0.28 -33.96
C ARG A 19 39.03 -0.91 -34.91
N ALA A 20 38.51 -0.76 -36.14
CA ALA A 20 38.56 -1.75 -37.22
C ALA A 20 39.97 -2.27 -37.55
N VAL A 21 41.02 -1.51 -37.19
CA VAL A 21 42.43 -1.85 -37.42
C VAL A 21 42.89 -3.10 -36.63
N ASN A 22 42.25 -3.43 -35.51
CA ASN A 22 42.65 -4.60 -34.70
C ASN A 22 42.07 -5.93 -35.20
N ILE A 23 41.14 -5.91 -36.15
CA ILE A 23 40.51 -7.13 -36.70
C ILE A 23 41.49 -7.87 -37.64
N PHE A 24 42.40 -7.15 -38.29
CA PHE A 24 43.34 -7.73 -39.27
C PHE A 24 44.65 -8.24 -38.69
N ARG A 25 44.93 -8.07 -37.39
CA ARG A 25 46.25 -8.38 -36.79
C ARG A 25 46.32 -9.60 -35.89
N GLY A 26 45.27 -10.42 -35.80
CA GLY A 26 45.34 -11.78 -35.23
C GLY A 26 45.91 -11.90 -33.81
N LYS A 27 46.01 -10.79 -33.06
CA LYS A 27 46.47 -10.77 -31.68
C LYS A 27 45.29 -10.43 -30.79
N GLU A 28 44.99 -11.35 -29.87
CA GLU A 28 44.05 -11.21 -28.77
C GLU A 28 44.43 -10.02 -27.88
N ALA A 29 44.13 -8.81 -28.35
CA ALA A 29 44.36 -7.59 -27.61
C ALA A 29 43.20 -7.37 -26.63
N GLY A 30 43.25 -8.01 -25.45
CA GLY A 30 42.64 -7.56 -24.18
C GLY A 30 41.20 -7.00 -24.20
N GLN A 31 40.39 -7.36 -25.18
CA GLN A 31 39.15 -6.66 -25.51
C GLN A 31 37.96 -7.29 -24.78
N PHE A 32 37.15 -6.45 -24.15
CA PHE A 32 35.76 -6.79 -23.80
C PHE A 32 35.09 -7.39 -25.04
N SER A 33 35.02 -8.71 -25.11
CA SER A 33 34.33 -9.38 -26.22
C SER A 33 32.86 -8.96 -26.21
N GLY A 34 32.21 -8.85 -27.37
CA GLY A 34 30.77 -8.59 -27.43
C GLY A 34 29.92 -9.59 -26.62
N ALA A 35 30.48 -10.76 -26.26
CA ALA A 35 29.87 -11.71 -25.34
C ALA A 35 29.88 -11.24 -23.88
N SER A 36 30.95 -10.60 -23.39
CA SER A 36 31.04 -10.06 -22.02
C SER A 36 30.07 -8.89 -21.82
N LEU A 37 29.95 -8.02 -22.84
CA LEU A 37 28.98 -6.93 -22.82
C LEU A 37 27.54 -7.44 -22.68
N ARG A 38 27.15 -8.44 -23.50
CA ARG A 38 25.81 -9.03 -23.42
C ARG A 38 25.52 -9.67 -22.06
N LYS A 39 26.52 -10.34 -21.47
CA LYS A 39 26.39 -10.91 -20.11
C LYS A 39 26.12 -9.81 -19.07
N GLY A 40 26.84 -8.69 -19.13
CA GLY A 40 26.62 -7.54 -18.26
C GLY A 40 25.23 -6.92 -18.43
N LEU A 41 24.76 -6.75 -19.67
CA LEU A 41 23.40 -6.29 -19.96
C LEU A 41 22.33 -7.22 -19.37
N VAL A 42 22.50 -8.54 -19.48
CA VAL A 42 21.59 -9.52 -18.88
C VAL A 42 21.57 -9.40 -17.35
N VAL A 43 22.73 -9.20 -16.71
CA VAL A 43 22.81 -8.98 -15.25
C VAL A 43 22.01 -7.73 -14.85
N VAL A 44 22.15 -6.62 -15.58
CA VAL A 44 21.39 -5.38 -15.32
C VAL A 44 19.89 -5.58 -15.55
N GLN A 45 19.50 -6.30 -16.60
CA GLN A 45 18.08 -6.60 -16.87
C GLN A 45 17.43 -7.40 -15.73
N PHE A 46 18.10 -8.46 -15.25
CA PHE A 46 17.61 -9.25 -14.13
C PHE A 46 17.65 -8.47 -12.81
N LEU A 47 18.66 -7.61 -12.59
CA LEU A 47 18.69 -6.71 -11.44
C LEU A 47 17.46 -5.79 -11.41
N LEU A 48 17.18 -5.10 -12.52
CA LEU A 48 16.05 -4.17 -12.60
C LEU A 48 14.72 -4.91 -12.46
N SER A 49 14.58 -6.07 -13.09
CA SER A 49 13.37 -6.91 -12.99
C SER A 49 13.15 -7.39 -11.57
N ALA A 50 14.18 -7.94 -10.91
CA ALA A 50 14.11 -8.36 -9.52
C ALA A 50 13.72 -7.21 -8.60
N CYS A 51 14.32 -6.04 -8.79
CA CYS A 51 14.01 -4.85 -8.01
C CYS A 51 12.54 -4.44 -8.15
N LEU A 52 12.03 -4.38 -9.39
CA LEU A 52 10.63 -4.03 -9.66
C LEU A 52 9.66 -5.06 -9.06
N ILE A 53 9.97 -6.35 -9.16
CA ILE A 53 9.13 -7.42 -8.57
C ILE A 53 9.09 -7.28 -7.05
N VAL A 54 10.25 -7.14 -6.39
CA VAL A 54 10.31 -6.99 -4.93
C VAL A 54 9.55 -5.75 -4.49
N CYS A 55 9.75 -4.61 -5.15
CA CYS A 55 9.02 -3.38 -4.81
C CYS A 55 7.50 -3.54 -5.04
N ALA A 56 7.08 -4.14 -6.14
CA ALA A 56 5.65 -4.37 -6.42
C ALA A 56 5.00 -5.26 -5.35
N LEU A 57 5.64 -6.38 -5.00
CA LEU A 57 5.16 -7.28 -3.95
C LEU A 57 5.18 -6.62 -2.57
N GLY A 58 6.20 -5.81 -2.27
CA GLY A 58 6.33 -5.04 -1.03
C GLY A 58 5.21 -4.01 -0.87
N VAL A 59 4.95 -3.22 -1.91
CA VAL A 59 3.83 -2.24 -1.93
C VAL A 59 2.50 -2.96 -1.79
N GLN A 60 2.28 -4.05 -2.54
CA GLN A 60 1.04 -4.83 -2.43
C GLN A 60 0.84 -5.39 -1.02
N ARG A 61 1.91 -5.87 -0.38
CA ARG A 61 1.88 -6.34 1.01
C ARG A 61 1.52 -5.22 1.98
N GLN A 62 2.10 -4.03 1.81
CA GLN A 62 1.79 -2.86 2.65
C GLN A 62 0.33 -2.41 2.46
N VAL A 63 -0.16 -2.32 1.22
CA VAL A 63 -1.58 -2.01 0.92
C VAL A 63 -2.50 -3.06 1.54
N SER A 64 -2.17 -4.34 1.42
CA SER A 64 -2.97 -5.42 2.02
C SER A 64 -2.97 -5.34 3.55
N PHE A 65 -1.83 -4.99 4.15
CA PHE A 65 -1.74 -4.76 5.60
C PHE A 65 -2.64 -3.60 6.04
N ILE A 66 -2.61 -2.47 5.32
CA ILE A 66 -3.44 -1.29 5.55
C ILE A 66 -4.93 -1.67 5.51
N MET A 67 -5.37 -2.35 4.45
CA MET A 67 -6.80 -2.68 4.26
C MET A 67 -7.35 -3.67 5.29
N ASN A 68 -6.50 -4.55 5.83
CA ASN A 68 -6.91 -5.58 6.79
C ASN A 68 -6.56 -5.24 8.25
N LYS A 69 -5.92 -4.09 8.50
CA LYS A 69 -5.56 -3.68 9.86
C LYS A 69 -6.83 -3.32 10.63
N ASN A 70 -6.93 -3.81 11.86
CA ASN A 70 -7.97 -3.34 12.78
C ASN A 70 -7.69 -1.87 13.14
N LEU A 71 -8.61 -0.99 12.76
CA LEU A 71 -8.49 0.44 12.99
C LEU A 71 -8.90 0.87 14.40
N GLY A 72 -9.55 0.00 15.19
CA GLY A 72 -10.13 0.37 16.48
C GLY A 72 -11.53 1.01 16.37
N LEU A 73 -12.04 1.15 15.15
CA LEU A 73 -13.41 1.50 14.82
C LEU A 73 -13.93 0.56 13.74
N ASP A 74 -15.25 0.39 13.69
CA ASP A 74 -15.95 -0.39 12.68
C ASP A 74 -16.55 0.52 11.62
N ARG A 75 -16.06 0.34 10.39
CA ARG A 75 -16.42 1.09 9.19
C ARG A 75 -17.33 0.28 8.26
N GLU A 76 -17.55 -1.01 8.55
CA GLU A 76 -18.47 -1.85 7.78
C GLU A 76 -19.92 -1.47 8.08
N ASN A 77 -20.74 -1.48 7.03
CA ASN A 77 -22.17 -1.14 7.10
C ASN A 77 -22.47 0.28 7.63
N VAL A 78 -21.48 1.18 7.65
CA VAL A 78 -21.68 2.59 8.03
C VAL A 78 -21.69 3.48 6.79
N VAL A 79 -22.78 4.21 6.63
CA VAL A 79 -23.00 5.18 5.55
C VAL A 79 -22.83 6.58 6.11
N ARG A 80 -21.98 7.39 5.47
CA ARG A 80 -21.86 8.83 5.70
C ARG A 80 -22.79 9.57 4.74
N ILE A 81 -23.54 10.52 5.27
CA ILE A 81 -24.35 11.48 4.52
C ILE A 81 -23.88 12.88 4.94
N PRO A 82 -23.32 13.69 4.01
CA PRO A 82 -22.98 15.08 4.31
C PRO A 82 -24.23 15.86 4.71
N MET A 83 -24.15 16.60 5.82
CA MET A 83 -25.21 17.50 6.25
C MET A 83 -25.07 18.83 5.51
N ASN A 84 -25.99 19.10 4.58
CA ASN A 84 -26.03 20.34 3.82
C ASN A 84 -27.31 21.15 4.17
N GLY A 85 -27.17 22.48 4.18
CA GLY A 85 -28.30 23.40 4.31
C GLY A 85 -29.20 23.09 5.51
N ALA A 86 -30.51 22.95 5.26
CA ALA A 86 -31.51 22.78 6.31
C ALA A 86 -31.45 21.42 7.06
N LEU A 87 -30.69 20.43 6.59
CA LEU A 87 -30.53 19.16 7.33
C LEU A 87 -29.75 19.37 8.62
N TYR A 88 -28.74 20.24 8.58
CA TYR A 88 -27.92 20.64 9.72
C TYR A 88 -28.80 21.18 10.87
N ASP A 89 -29.65 22.16 10.56
CA ASP A 89 -30.52 22.81 11.55
C ASP A 89 -31.60 21.88 12.11
N LYS A 90 -32.08 20.95 11.28
CA LYS A 90 -33.21 20.08 11.62
C LYS A 90 -32.77 18.77 12.28
N TYR A 91 -31.52 18.34 12.13
CA TYR A 91 -30.99 17.08 12.68
C TYR A 91 -31.40 16.80 14.14
N PRO A 92 -31.33 17.75 15.08
CA PRO A 92 -31.74 17.50 16.47
C PRO A 92 -33.16 16.96 16.62
N ASN A 93 -34.06 17.29 15.69
CA ASN A 93 -35.48 16.92 15.70
C ASN A 93 -35.78 15.68 14.83
N LEU A 94 -34.80 15.13 14.10
CA LEU A 94 -35.00 14.01 13.17
C LEU A 94 -34.63 12.65 13.77
N LYS A 95 -34.22 12.63 15.04
CA LYS A 95 -33.74 11.45 15.76
C LYS A 95 -34.71 10.27 15.69
N ASP A 96 -35.97 10.52 16.03
CA ASP A 96 -37.01 9.48 16.05
C ASP A 96 -37.37 9.02 14.63
N GLU A 97 -37.38 9.94 13.66
CA GLU A 97 -37.66 9.64 12.26
C GLU A 97 -36.55 8.78 11.65
N ILE A 98 -35.28 9.08 11.93
CA ILE A 98 -34.12 8.30 11.45
C ILE A 98 -34.14 6.91 12.07
N SER A 99 -34.41 6.80 13.38
CA SER A 99 -34.47 5.53 14.10
C SER A 99 -35.61 4.62 13.59
N ALA A 100 -36.69 5.21 13.08
CA ALA A 100 -37.83 4.47 12.55
C ALA A 100 -37.61 3.91 11.13
N ILE A 101 -36.53 4.29 10.43
CA ILE A 101 -36.26 3.82 9.07
C ILE A 101 -35.84 2.35 9.08
N PRO A 102 -36.50 1.47 8.30
CA PRO A 102 -36.11 0.07 8.19
C PRO A 102 -34.66 -0.12 7.76
N GLY A 103 -33.94 -0.99 8.47
CA GLY A 103 -32.53 -1.29 8.21
C GLY A 103 -31.54 -0.33 8.86
N VAL A 104 -32.00 0.76 9.51
CA VAL A 104 -31.14 1.59 10.38
C VAL A 104 -31.00 0.91 11.74
N LYS A 105 -29.76 0.59 12.11
CA LYS A 105 -29.43 0.00 13.41
C LYS A 105 -29.10 1.07 14.45
N GLN A 106 -28.24 2.02 14.07
CA GLN A 106 -27.78 3.12 14.90
C GLN A 106 -27.46 4.32 14.01
N TYR A 107 -27.43 5.52 14.60
CA TYR A 107 -27.00 6.72 13.93
C TYR A 107 -26.28 7.66 14.90
N SER A 108 -25.41 8.47 14.34
CA SER A 108 -24.73 9.54 15.05
C SER A 108 -24.27 10.59 14.05
N ALA A 109 -23.72 11.69 14.54
CA ALA A 109 -23.21 12.78 13.72
C ALA A 109 -21.98 13.41 14.36
N SER A 110 -21.13 14.02 13.52
CA SER A 110 -19.93 14.74 13.94
C SER A 110 -19.58 15.88 12.98
N ASN A 111 -18.71 16.79 13.43
CA ASN A 111 -18.20 17.88 12.60
C ASN A 111 -17.09 17.44 11.63
N GLN A 112 -16.46 16.28 11.86
CA GLN A 112 -15.37 15.75 11.05
C GLN A 112 -15.49 14.24 10.90
N THR A 113 -14.88 13.67 9.87
CA THR A 113 -14.84 12.21 9.71
C THR A 113 -13.90 11.55 10.73
N PRO A 114 -14.30 10.43 11.36
CA PRO A 114 -13.42 9.69 12.27
C PRO A 114 -12.20 9.07 11.58
N LEU A 115 -12.14 9.10 10.25
CA LEU A 115 -11.01 8.63 9.45
C LEU A 115 -10.05 9.77 9.05
N MET A 116 -10.41 11.03 9.31
CA MET A 116 -9.59 12.20 9.04
C MET A 116 -9.95 13.35 9.97
N ILE A 117 -9.36 13.35 11.18
CA ILE A 117 -9.52 14.40 12.18
C ILE A 117 -8.35 15.39 12.05
N ASN A 118 -8.61 16.53 11.40
CA ASN A 118 -7.56 17.54 11.13
C ASN A 118 -7.52 18.66 12.18
N SER A 119 -8.58 18.85 12.97
CA SER A 119 -8.59 19.87 14.02
C SER A 119 -7.64 19.49 15.15
N GLU A 120 -6.66 20.36 15.41
CA GLU A 120 -5.70 20.24 16.51
C GLU A 120 -5.68 21.52 17.34
N THR A 121 -5.51 21.38 18.64
CA THR A 121 -5.37 22.48 19.60
C THR A 121 -4.37 22.13 20.70
N ARG A 122 -3.69 23.15 21.23
CA ARG A 122 -2.79 23.05 22.40
C ARG A 122 -3.39 23.70 23.65
N ASP A 123 -4.62 24.19 23.53
CA ASP A 123 -5.35 24.91 24.57
C ASP A 123 -5.75 24.06 25.78
N PRO A 124 -5.94 22.72 25.71
CA PRO A 124 -6.38 21.95 26.87
C PRO A 124 -5.48 22.16 28.10
N VAL A 125 -6.07 22.52 29.22
CA VAL A 125 -5.40 22.68 30.53
C VAL A 125 -5.95 21.64 31.49
N TRP A 126 -5.06 20.88 32.10
CA TRP A 126 -5.39 19.83 33.07
C TRP A 126 -4.50 19.95 34.31
N ALA A 127 -4.89 19.27 35.39
CA ALA A 127 -4.12 19.24 36.62
C ALA A 127 -2.72 18.66 36.38
N GLY A 128 -1.67 19.41 36.74
CA GLY A 128 -0.28 18.98 36.56
C GLY A 128 0.30 19.20 35.16
N LYS A 129 -0.39 19.92 34.26
CA LYS A 129 0.17 20.32 32.95
C LYS A 129 1.47 21.12 33.15
N PRO A 130 2.60 20.70 32.54
CA PRO A 130 3.84 21.49 32.56
C PRO A 130 3.64 22.86 31.91
N ALA A 131 4.26 23.90 32.47
CA ALA A 131 4.09 25.30 32.01
C ALA A 131 4.56 25.53 30.56
N ASP A 132 5.49 24.70 30.08
CA ASP A 132 6.06 24.74 28.73
C ASP A 132 5.47 23.68 27.78
N SER A 133 4.45 22.92 28.23
CA SER A 133 3.86 21.84 27.44
C SER A 133 3.26 22.35 26.13
N GLN A 134 3.73 21.78 25.01
CA GLN A 134 3.22 22.02 23.66
C GLN A 134 2.39 20.84 23.12
N THR A 135 1.87 19.99 24.01
CA THR A 135 1.10 18.80 23.63
C THR A 135 -0.14 19.20 22.82
N GLY A 136 -0.20 18.75 21.58
CA GLY A 136 -1.35 18.92 20.70
C GLY A 136 -2.39 17.82 20.93
N PHE A 137 -3.65 18.20 20.91
CA PHE A 137 -4.80 17.31 20.98
C PHE A 137 -5.65 17.48 19.73
N ARG A 138 -5.94 16.35 19.08
CA ARG A 138 -7.03 16.28 18.10
C ARG A 138 -8.34 16.49 18.85
N VAL A 139 -9.26 17.22 18.22
CA VAL A 139 -10.57 17.51 18.80
C VAL A 139 -11.66 17.26 17.77
N MET A 140 -12.70 16.54 18.18
CA MET A 140 -13.83 16.24 17.31
C MET A 140 -15.13 16.40 18.07
N GLU A 141 -16.06 17.12 17.46
CA GLU A 141 -17.41 17.28 17.97
C GLU A 141 -18.23 16.07 17.54
N VAL A 142 -18.96 15.48 18.49
CA VAL A 142 -19.81 14.33 18.24
C VAL A 142 -21.18 14.51 18.86
N THR A 143 -22.12 13.65 18.49
CA THR A 143 -23.46 13.58 19.09
C THR A 143 -23.60 12.28 19.89
N PRO A 144 -24.63 12.16 20.76
CA PRO A 144 -24.82 10.94 21.57
C PRO A 144 -24.86 9.68 20.72
N GLY A 145 -24.29 8.58 21.23
CA GLY A 145 -24.23 7.29 20.53
C GLY A 145 -23.15 7.20 19.46
N PHE A 146 -22.24 8.16 19.35
CA PHE A 146 -21.15 8.15 18.37
C PHE A 146 -20.20 6.97 18.57
N ILE A 147 -19.79 6.70 19.82
CA ILE A 147 -18.87 5.60 20.12
C ILE A 147 -19.51 4.26 19.75
N GLU A 148 -20.78 4.10 20.08
CA GLU A 148 -21.55 2.89 19.74
C GLU A 148 -21.71 2.75 18.22
N THR A 149 -22.10 3.82 17.52
CA THR A 149 -22.27 3.85 16.07
C THR A 149 -20.96 3.54 15.34
N MET A 150 -19.81 3.94 15.88
CA MET A 150 -18.50 3.65 15.31
C MET A 150 -17.89 2.33 15.81
N GLY A 151 -18.56 1.62 16.71
CA GLY A 151 -18.03 0.38 17.29
C GLY A 151 -16.70 0.57 18.03
N ILE A 152 -16.46 1.76 18.59
CA ILE A 152 -15.24 2.07 19.34
C ILE A 152 -15.35 1.46 20.74
N ASN A 153 -14.28 0.83 21.22
CA ASN A 153 -14.29 0.22 22.55
C ASN A 153 -14.07 1.27 23.66
N ILE A 154 -14.95 1.30 24.66
CA ILE A 154 -14.75 2.08 25.89
C ILE A 154 -14.02 1.21 26.90
N LEU A 155 -12.86 1.66 27.36
CA LEU A 155 -12.07 0.98 28.39
C LEU A 155 -12.58 1.27 29.80
N ALA A 156 -13.06 2.50 30.03
CA ALA A 156 -13.62 2.91 31.31
C ALA A 156 -14.65 4.03 31.11
N GLY A 157 -15.68 4.08 31.95
CA GLY A 157 -16.72 5.11 31.89
C GLY A 157 -17.81 4.76 30.88
N ARG A 158 -18.26 5.75 30.09
CA ARG A 158 -19.39 5.60 29.18
C ARG A 158 -19.33 6.55 27.98
N ASP A 159 -20.20 6.30 27.00
CA ASP A 159 -20.50 7.25 25.92
C ASP A 159 -21.39 8.42 26.42
N PHE A 160 -21.50 9.45 25.58
CA PHE A 160 -22.46 10.53 25.70
C PHE A 160 -23.90 10.01 25.57
N SER A 161 -24.80 10.54 26.40
CA SER A 161 -26.22 10.18 26.41
C SER A 161 -27.09 11.39 26.15
N ALA A 162 -28.12 11.22 25.30
CA ALA A 162 -29.11 12.26 25.05
C ALA A 162 -29.96 12.58 26.30
N ASP A 163 -30.09 11.63 27.23
CA ASP A 163 -30.92 11.74 28.43
C ASP A 163 -30.22 12.49 29.58
N ARG A 164 -28.97 12.94 29.37
CA ARG A 164 -28.14 13.58 30.40
C ARG A 164 -27.68 14.96 29.95
N PRO A 165 -28.41 16.04 30.30
CA PRO A 165 -28.02 17.41 29.93
C PRO A 165 -26.61 17.82 30.40
N ALA A 166 -26.13 17.25 31.50
CA ALA A 166 -24.77 17.47 32.03
C ALA A 166 -23.66 17.01 31.06
N ASP A 167 -23.98 16.14 30.10
CA ASP A 167 -23.02 15.65 29.10
C ASP A 167 -22.56 16.75 28.14
N THR A 168 -23.28 17.87 28.05
CA THR A 168 -22.89 19.05 27.24
C THR A 168 -21.52 19.63 27.64
N LEU A 169 -21.12 19.47 28.90
CA LEU A 169 -19.79 19.85 29.40
C LEU A 169 -18.86 18.64 29.57
N SER A 170 -19.28 17.44 29.17
CA SER A 170 -18.46 16.24 29.35
C SER A 170 -17.52 16.02 28.17
N LEU A 171 -16.45 15.27 28.44
CA LEU A 171 -15.40 14.93 27.48
C LEU A 171 -15.19 13.41 27.48
N ILE A 172 -14.84 12.87 26.31
CA ILE A 172 -14.31 11.51 26.18
C ILE A 172 -12.91 11.63 25.59
N VAL A 173 -11.93 10.92 26.16
CA VAL A 173 -10.55 10.95 25.69
C VAL A 173 -10.08 9.56 25.29
N ASN A 174 -9.11 9.45 24.38
CA ASN A 174 -8.48 8.16 24.09
C ASN A 174 -7.32 7.84 25.06
N GLU A 175 -6.82 6.60 25.04
CA GLU A 175 -5.67 6.17 25.82
C GLU A 175 -4.44 7.05 25.58
N THR A 176 -4.20 7.46 24.33
CA THR A 176 -3.08 8.34 24.00
C THR A 176 -3.19 9.71 24.66
N ALA A 177 -4.39 10.30 24.72
CA ALA A 177 -4.61 11.55 25.44
C ALA A 177 -4.45 11.39 26.95
N ALA A 178 -4.99 10.32 27.55
CA ALA A 178 -4.80 10.04 28.97
C ALA A 178 -3.30 9.90 29.32
N ARG A 179 -2.54 9.15 28.51
CA ARG A 179 -1.08 9.03 28.66
C ARG A 179 -0.36 10.37 28.50
N ALA A 180 -0.75 11.18 27.51
CA ALA A 180 -0.13 12.48 27.26
C ALA A 180 -0.40 13.49 28.39
N MET A 181 -1.54 13.35 29.09
CA MET A 181 -1.87 14.13 30.28
C MET A 181 -1.24 13.58 31.57
N GLY A 182 -0.63 12.39 31.54
CA GLY A 182 -0.08 11.72 32.72
C GLY A 182 -1.16 11.15 33.65
N MET A 183 -2.36 10.85 33.13
CA MET A 183 -3.49 10.34 33.89
C MET A 183 -3.56 8.81 33.84
N GLU A 184 -3.44 8.14 34.99
CA GLU A 184 -3.72 6.70 35.09
C GLU A 184 -5.23 6.40 35.16
N GLN A 185 -5.98 7.27 35.85
CA GLN A 185 -7.43 7.18 36.01
C GLN A 185 -8.08 8.48 35.54
N PRO A 186 -8.31 8.65 34.23
CA PRO A 186 -8.78 9.93 33.69
C PRO A 186 -10.24 10.22 34.02
N LEU A 187 -11.03 9.23 34.47
CA LEU A 187 -12.45 9.44 34.76
C LEU A 187 -12.68 10.40 35.91
N GLY A 188 -13.55 11.37 35.69
CA GLY A 188 -13.93 12.37 36.67
C GLY A 188 -12.98 13.58 36.73
N GLU A 189 -11.80 13.49 36.11
CA GLU A 189 -10.86 14.59 36.00
C GLU A 189 -11.42 15.74 35.17
N LYS A 190 -10.98 16.95 35.51
CA LYS A 190 -11.40 18.18 34.84
C LYS A 190 -10.34 18.64 33.85
N VAL A 191 -10.78 18.94 32.64
CA VAL A 191 -9.95 19.54 31.59
C VAL A 191 -10.63 20.81 31.11
N GLU A 192 -9.93 21.94 31.19
CA GLU A 192 -10.38 23.18 30.61
C GLU A 192 -9.93 23.28 29.16
N PHE A 193 -10.85 23.59 28.27
CA PHE A 193 -10.61 23.69 26.85
C PHE A 193 -11.49 24.79 26.26
N TRP A 194 -10.89 25.72 25.51
CA TRP A 194 -11.58 26.91 24.95
C TRP A 194 -12.41 27.70 25.98
N GLY A 195 -11.84 27.88 27.18
CA GLY A 195 -12.50 28.61 28.28
C GLY A 195 -13.67 27.86 28.92
N VAL A 196 -13.86 26.57 28.60
CA VAL A 196 -14.89 25.72 29.18
C VAL A 196 -14.26 24.55 29.92
N THR A 197 -14.53 24.45 31.22
CA THR A 197 -14.12 23.29 32.02
C THR A 197 -15.08 22.14 31.82
N GLY A 198 -14.57 21.05 31.25
CA GLY A 198 -15.31 19.81 31.10
C GLY A 198 -14.79 18.68 31.97
N GLN A 199 -15.65 17.69 32.23
CA GLN A 199 -15.30 16.49 33.00
C GLN A 199 -15.13 15.30 32.06
N ILE A 200 -14.07 14.52 32.25
CA ILE A 200 -13.87 13.29 31.48
C ILE A 200 -14.83 12.21 32.00
N ILE A 201 -15.71 11.72 31.13
CA ILE A 201 -16.72 10.70 31.47
C ILE A 201 -16.45 9.33 30.83
N GLY A 202 -15.51 9.29 29.88
CA GLY A 202 -15.17 8.09 29.14
C GLY A 202 -13.72 8.07 28.71
N LEU A 203 -13.12 6.88 28.79
CA LEU A 203 -11.83 6.55 28.21
C LEU A 203 -12.05 5.58 27.06
N ALA A 204 -11.89 6.06 25.83
CA ALA A 204 -11.93 5.23 24.63
C ALA A 204 -10.59 4.53 24.42
N LYS A 205 -10.64 3.30 23.90
CA LYS A 205 -9.46 2.61 23.38
C LYS A 205 -8.90 3.39 22.18
N ASP A 206 -7.58 3.37 21.99
CA ASP A 206 -6.95 3.98 20.83
C ASP A 206 -7.52 3.40 19.52
N PHE A 207 -7.92 4.30 18.62
CA PHE A 207 -8.35 3.99 17.25
C PHE A 207 -7.68 4.96 16.27
N HIS A 208 -7.60 4.57 15.00
CA HIS A 208 -6.92 5.34 13.96
C HIS A 208 -7.81 6.48 13.48
N LEU A 209 -7.35 7.70 13.76
CA LEU A 209 -8.07 8.94 13.50
C LEU A 209 -7.84 9.48 12.08
N ASN A 210 -6.73 9.05 11.48
CA ASN A 210 -6.16 9.53 10.23
C ASN A 210 -5.54 8.34 9.49
N SER A 211 -4.84 8.62 8.39
CA SER A 211 -4.04 7.62 7.68
C SER A 211 -2.99 6.96 8.58
N LEU A 212 -2.70 5.67 8.34
CA LEU A 212 -1.58 4.90 8.89
C LEU A 212 -0.17 5.46 8.58
N HIS A 213 -0.11 6.56 7.82
CA HIS A 213 1.07 7.42 7.76
C HIS A 213 1.36 8.13 9.08
N GLU A 214 0.33 8.38 9.90
CA GLU A 214 0.43 9.08 11.17
C GLU A 214 0.22 8.11 12.36
N PRO A 215 0.95 8.30 13.47
CA PRO A 215 0.63 7.61 14.72
C PRO A 215 -0.70 8.12 15.28
N ILE A 216 -1.34 7.30 16.12
CA ILE A 216 -2.54 7.72 16.84
C ILE A 216 -2.20 8.91 17.74
N ALA A 217 -2.92 10.02 17.58
CA ALA A 217 -2.73 11.25 18.33
C ALA A 217 -3.60 11.29 19.60
N PRO A 218 -3.26 12.14 20.59
CA PRO A 218 -4.18 12.49 21.68
C PRO A 218 -5.50 13.02 21.12
N LEU A 219 -6.63 12.43 21.51
CA LEU A 219 -7.96 12.84 21.06
C LEU A 219 -8.84 13.23 22.24
N ILE A 220 -9.57 14.34 22.06
CA ILE A 220 -10.68 14.75 22.91
C ILE A 220 -11.95 14.81 22.04
N LEU A 221 -12.95 14.02 22.42
CA LEU A 221 -14.31 14.11 21.90
C LEU A 221 -15.13 14.99 22.83
N TYR A 222 -15.93 15.87 22.25
CA TYR A 222 -16.86 16.72 23.00
C TYR A 222 -18.24 16.72 22.33
N LEU A 223 -19.27 16.93 23.15
CA LEU A 223 -20.65 16.91 22.66
C LEU A 223 -20.98 18.18 21.85
N SER A 224 -21.70 18.01 20.75
CA SER A 224 -22.24 19.11 19.95
C SER A 224 -23.10 20.05 20.77
N ARG A 225 -22.78 21.36 20.71
CA ARG A 225 -23.52 22.43 21.41
C ARG A 225 -24.25 23.37 20.47
N SER A 226 -23.71 23.57 19.27
CA SER A 226 -24.20 24.51 18.26
C SER A 226 -24.86 23.84 17.06
N GLY A 227 -24.93 22.50 17.04
CA GLY A 227 -25.42 21.77 15.88
C GLY A 227 -24.39 21.63 14.76
N SER A 228 -23.10 21.89 15.02
CA SER A 228 -21.98 21.89 14.05
C SER A 228 -21.60 20.55 13.43
N SER A 229 -22.52 19.59 13.42
CA SER A 229 -22.30 18.31 12.76
C SER A 229 -22.45 18.46 11.25
N GLU A 230 -21.35 18.27 10.53
CA GLU A 230 -21.30 18.31 9.06
C GLU A 230 -21.55 16.92 8.45
N ASN A 231 -21.53 15.87 9.27
CA ASN A 231 -21.57 14.49 8.83
C ASN A 231 -22.59 13.70 9.63
N LEU A 232 -23.56 13.09 8.96
CA LEU A 232 -24.46 12.08 9.52
C LEU A 232 -23.91 10.68 9.22
N TYR A 233 -23.88 9.82 10.21
CA TYR A 233 -23.53 8.41 10.07
C TYR A 233 -24.73 7.55 10.37
N ILE A 234 -25.00 6.62 9.47
CA ILE A 234 -26.05 5.63 9.60
C ILE A 234 -25.37 4.26 9.58
N ARG A 235 -25.39 3.57 10.72
CA ARG A 235 -25.04 2.15 10.79
C ARG A 235 -26.25 1.35 10.38
N THR A 236 -26.07 0.54 9.36
CA THR A 236 -27.12 -0.29 8.77
C THR A 236 -27.07 -1.72 9.34
N GLU A 237 -28.21 -2.38 9.38
CA GLU A 237 -28.26 -3.82 9.59
C GLU A 237 -27.55 -4.53 8.42
N ALA A 238 -26.77 -5.57 8.72
CA ALA A 238 -26.03 -6.30 7.72
C ALA A 238 -26.97 -6.84 6.61
N GLY A 239 -26.68 -6.48 5.35
CA GLY A 239 -27.49 -6.87 4.20
C GLY A 239 -28.70 -5.98 3.91
N ARG A 240 -29.03 -4.99 4.76
CA ARG A 240 -30.18 -4.08 4.59
C ARG A 240 -29.78 -2.63 4.32
N ALA A 241 -28.52 -2.40 3.96
CA ALA A 241 -28.02 -1.06 3.62
C ALA A 241 -28.86 -0.37 2.54
N ARG A 242 -29.34 -1.12 1.53
CA ARG A 242 -30.18 -0.57 0.46
C ARG A 242 -31.51 -0.01 0.97
N GLU A 243 -32.16 -0.69 1.92
CA GLU A 243 -33.42 -0.24 2.53
C GLU A 243 -33.19 1.02 3.37
N ALA A 244 -32.13 1.01 4.19
CA ALA A 244 -31.76 2.15 5.02
C ALA A 244 -31.44 3.39 4.18
N ILE A 245 -30.64 3.24 3.12
CA ILE A 245 -30.29 4.33 2.21
C ILE A 245 -31.53 4.89 1.49
N ALA A 246 -32.43 4.03 1.00
CA ALA A 246 -33.66 4.48 0.35
C ALA A 246 -34.59 5.24 1.30
N GLY A 247 -34.71 4.78 2.56
CA GLY A 247 -35.46 5.49 3.58
C GLY A 247 -34.83 6.84 3.95
N MET A 248 -33.50 6.87 4.07
CA MET A 248 -32.76 8.12 4.30
C MET A 248 -32.88 9.09 3.14
N GLU A 249 -32.85 8.62 1.89
CA GLU A 249 -33.05 9.45 0.69
C GLU A 249 -34.44 10.08 0.66
N ALA A 250 -35.48 9.30 0.98
CA ALA A 250 -36.85 9.79 1.07
C ALA A 250 -37.01 10.86 2.17
N LEU A 251 -36.41 10.61 3.35
CA LEU A 251 -36.37 11.57 4.44
C LEU A 251 -35.63 12.86 4.04
N TYR A 252 -34.45 12.71 3.43
CA TYR A 252 -33.62 13.82 2.99
C TYR A 252 -34.35 14.72 1.99
N ARG A 253 -34.94 14.15 0.93
CA ARG A 253 -35.67 14.90 -0.11
C ARG A 253 -36.87 15.68 0.43
N ARG A 254 -37.52 15.18 1.49
CA ARG A 254 -38.62 15.91 2.15
C ARG A 254 -38.12 17.16 2.88
N ILE A 255 -36.91 17.10 3.43
CA ILE A 255 -36.38 18.11 4.34
C ILE A 255 -35.56 19.15 3.60
N VAL A 256 -34.81 18.70 2.59
CA VAL A 256 -33.87 19.50 1.79
C VAL A 256 -34.10 19.18 0.30
N PRO A 257 -35.22 19.64 -0.30
CA PRO A 257 -35.57 19.30 -1.69
C PRO A 257 -34.61 19.90 -2.72
N ASP A 258 -33.94 21.00 -2.37
CA ASP A 258 -33.08 21.77 -3.28
C ASP A 258 -31.66 21.21 -3.41
N TYR A 259 -31.29 20.18 -2.64
CA TYR A 259 -29.96 19.58 -2.66
C TYR A 259 -30.03 18.10 -3.08
N PRO A 260 -29.05 17.61 -3.87
CA PRO A 260 -28.97 16.20 -4.20
C PRO A 260 -28.66 15.38 -2.94
N PHE A 261 -29.28 14.20 -2.84
CA PHE A 261 -28.93 13.24 -1.81
C PHE A 261 -27.59 12.59 -2.18
N GLU A 262 -26.57 12.87 -1.38
CA GLU A 262 -25.23 12.30 -1.51
C GLU A 262 -24.91 11.42 -0.32
N TYR A 263 -24.26 10.29 -0.58
CA TYR A 263 -23.79 9.39 0.47
C TYR A 263 -22.52 8.67 0.05
N SER A 264 -21.81 8.15 1.04
CA SER A 264 -20.61 7.34 0.85
C SER A 264 -20.50 6.29 1.95
N PHE A 265 -19.95 5.12 1.64
CA PHE A 265 -19.62 4.13 2.67
C PHE A 265 -18.28 4.47 3.31
N LEU A 266 -18.18 4.34 4.64
CA LEU A 266 -16.90 4.59 5.34
C LEU A 266 -15.79 3.65 4.88
N ASP A 267 -16.12 2.40 4.55
CA ASP A 267 -15.17 1.44 3.96
C ASP A 267 -14.61 1.91 2.60
N GLU A 268 -15.45 2.54 1.79
CA GLU A 268 -15.06 3.10 0.50
C GLU A 268 -14.23 4.38 0.65
N GLU A 269 -14.58 5.25 1.61
CA GLU A 269 -13.78 6.42 1.96
C GLU A 269 -12.37 6.02 2.41
N TYR A 270 -12.27 5.03 3.29
CA TYR A 270 -10.98 4.48 3.71
C TYR A 270 -10.18 3.91 2.53
N SER A 271 -10.84 3.18 1.62
CA SER A 271 -10.20 2.66 0.42
C SER A 271 -9.70 3.76 -0.52
N ARG A 272 -10.43 4.88 -0.62
CA ARG A 272 -10.04 6.06 -1.41
C ARG A 272 -8.81 6.76 -0.83
N MET A 273 -8.64 6.78 0.49
CA MET A 273 -7.45 7.37 1.13
C MET A 273 -6.15 6.72 0.66
N TYR A 274 -6.19 5.45 0.24
CA TYR A 274 -5.02 4.69 -0.22
C TYR A 274 -5.00 4.40 -1.72
N GLN A 275 -5.77 5.16 -2.51
CA GLN A 275 -5.82 4.96 -3.96
C GLN A 275 -4.45 5.17 -4.63
N SER A 276 -3.65 6.14 -4.16
CA SER A 276 -2.29 6.37 -4.66
C SER A 276 -1.40 5.14 -4.48
N GLU A 277 -1.42 4.52 -3.30
CA GLU A 277 -0.60 3.35 -2.98
C GLU A 277 -1.06 2.15 -3.80
N THR A 278 -2.38 1.98 -3.96
CA THR A 278 -2.92 0.91 -4.81
C THR A 278 -2.55 1.12 -6.29
N ALA A 279 -2.53 2.36 -6.77
CA ALA A 279 -2.14 2.70 -8.13
C ALA A 279 -0.63 2.46 -8.36
N ILE A 280 0.22 2.89 -7.42
CA ILE A 280 1.67 2.63 -7.43
C ILE A 280 1.93 1.12 -7.47
N GLY A 281 1.24 0.33 -6.64
CA GLY A 281 1.37 -1.13 -6.66
C GLY A 281 1.00 -1.74 -8.00
N LYS A 282 -0.11 -1.30 -8.61
CA LYS A 282 -0.54 -1.75 -9.95
C LYS A 282 0.46 -1.38 -11.04
N LEU A 283 0.97 -0.14 -11.04
CA LEU A 283 1.96 0.31 -12.02
C LEU A 283 3.29 -0.43 -11.86
N ALA A 284 3.76 -0.64 -10.63
CA ALA A 284 4.95 -1.43 -10.33
C ALA A 284 4.79 -2.87 -10.82
N PHE A 285 3.61 -3.47 -10.65
CA PHE A 285 3.31 -4.80 -11.18
C PHE A 285 3.40 -4.85 -12.71
N TYR A 286 2.81 -3.89 -13.43
CA TYR A 286 2.91 -3.84 -14.89
C TYR A 286 4.34 -3.62 -15.38
N PHE A 287 5.11 -2.74 -14.74
CA PHE A 287 6.51 -2.55 -15.08
C PHE A 287 7.37 -3.77 -14.77
N ALA A 288 7.10 -4.47 -13.67
CA ALA A 288 7.75 -5.74 -13.36
C ALA A 288 7.45 -6.78 -14.45
N ALA A 289 6.20 -6.92 -14.89
CA ALA A 289 5.83 -7.83 -15.97
C ALA A 289 6.56 -7.50 -17.29
N ILE A 290 6.62 -6.22 -17.68
CA ILE A 290 7.37 -5.78 -18.87
C ILE A 290 8.86 -6.05 -18.71
N ALA A 291 9.44 -5.76 -17.55
CA ALA A 291 10.87 -5.99 -17.28
C ALA A 291 11.22 -7.48 -17.34
N ILE A 292 10.35 -8.36 -16.84
CA ILE A 292 10.50 -9.81 -16.99
C ILE A 292 10.48 -10.20 -18.47
N LEU A 293 9.53 -9.70 -19.26
CA LEU A 293 9.46 -9.98 -20.70
C LEU A 293 10.73 -9.53 -21.43
N LEU A 294 11.23 -8.33 -21.12
CA LEU A 294 12.48 -7.81 -21.70
C LEU A 294 13.69 -8.66 -21.28
N SER A 295 13.73 -9.12 -20.03
CA SER A 295 14.77 -10.03 -19.53
C SER A 295 14.71 -11.38 -20.25
N CYS A 296 13.51 -11.90 -20.54
CA CYS A 296 13.33 -13.10 -21.34
C CYS A 296 13.89 -12.92 -22.76
N ILE A 297 13.62 -11.80 -23.41
CA ILE A 297 14.14 -11.50 -24.76
C ILE A 297 15.67 -11.37 -24.75
N GLY A 298 16.22 -10.69 -23.74
CA GLY A 298 17.67 -10.58 -23.57
C GLY A 298 18.34 -11.94 -23.36
N LEU A 299 17.75 -12.77 -22.50
CA LEU A 299 18.20 -14.13 -22.24
C LEU A 299 18.06 -15.03 -23.46
N PHE A 300 16.96 -14.90 -24.21
CA PHE A 300 16.70 -15.57 -25.48
C PHE A 300 17.83 -15.28 -26.48
N GLY A 301 18.14 -14.00 -26.71
CA GLY A 301 19.21 -13.59 -27.62
C GLY A 301 20.59 -14.11 -27.20
N LEU A 302 20.91 -14.06 -25.90
CA LEU A 302 22.17 -14.58 -25.39
C LEU A 302 22.25 -16.11 -25.48
N SER A 303 21.14 -16.82 -25.22
CA SER A 303 21.05 -18.28 -25.33
C SER A 303 21.22 -18.79 -26.75
N ALA A 304 20.58 -18.13 -27.73
CA ALA A 304 20.73 -18.47 -29.14
C ALA A 304 22.18 -18.26 -29.62
N PHE A 305 22.81 -17.13 -29.24
CA PHE A 305 24.21 -16.85 -29.58
C PHE A 305 25.17 -17.87 -28.95
N THR A 306 24.98 -18.21 -27.67
CA THR A 306 25.83 -19.19 -26.97
C THR A 306 25.64 -20.60 -27.54
N ALA A 307 24.41 -21.00 -27.87
CA ALA A 307 24.13 -22.27 -28.53
C ALA A 307 24.84 -22.35 -29.89
N ALA A 308 24.75 -21.30 -30.71
CA ALA A 308 25.41 -21.23 -32.01
C ALA A 308 26.94 -21.37 -31.90
N ARG A 309 27.58 -20.70 -30.92
CA ARG A 309 29.02 -20.84 -30.68
C ARG A 309 29.45 -22.20 -30.13
N ARG A 310 28.57 -22.88 -29.37
CA ARG A 310 28.85 -24.21 -28.80
C ARG A 310 28.31 -25.36 -29.64
N THR A 311 27.88 -25.10 -30.88
CA THR A 311 27.31 -26.11 -31.77
C THR A 311 28.21 -27.34 -31.95
N ARG A 312 29.52 -27.15 -32.13
CA ARG A 312 30.50 -28.25 -32.27
C ARG A 312 30.64 -29.08 -30.99
N GLU A 313 30.71 -28.43 -29.83
CA GLU A 313 30.78 -29.09 -28.52
C GLU A 313 29.51 -29.90 -28.24
N ILE A 314 28.34 -29.31 -28.52
CA ILE A 314 27.03 -29.94 -28.35
C ILE A 314 26.90 -31.15 -29.29
N GLY A 315 27.35 -31.02 -30.55
CA GLY A 315 27.36 -32.09 -31.54
C GLY A 315 28.21 -33.29 -31.11
N ILE A 316 29.45 -33.05 -30.66
CA ILE A 316 30.34 -34.11 -30.16
C ILE A 316 29.72 -34.83 -28.96
N ARG A 317 29.21 -34.09 -27.96
CA ARG A 317 28.58 -34.70 -26.77
C ARG A 317 27.36 -35.52 -27.11
N LYS A 318 26.56 -35.08 -28.08
CA LYS A 318 25.35 -35.79 -28.52
C LYS A 318 25.71 -37.11 -29.23
N VAL A 319 26.78 -37.12 -30.05
CA VAL A 319 27.31 -38.35 -30.67
C VAL A 319 27.86 -39.31 -29.60
N VAL A 320 28.44 -38.80 -28.51
CA VAL A 320 28.92 -39.58 -27.35
C VAL A 320 27.76 -40.02 -26.41
N GLY A 321 26.50 -39.74 -26.75
CA GLY A 321 25.33 -40.23 -26.01
C GLY A 321 24.83 -39.33 -24.88
N ALA A 322 25.27 -38.07 -24.81
CA ALA A 322 24.74 -37.13 -23.81
C ALA A 322 23.23 -36.88 -24.00
N SER A 323 22.47 -36.95 -22.91
CA SER A 323 21.04 -36.67 -22.92
C SER A 323 20.75 -35.18 -23.20
N VAL A 324 19.59 -34.89 -23.79
CA VAL A 324 19.12 -33.51 -24.02
C VAL A 324 19.09 -32.71 -22.72
N ALA A 325 18.68 -33.34 -21.61
CA ALA A 325 18.64 -32.72 -20.29
C ALA A 325 20.04 -32.29 -19.79
N SER A 326 21.08 -33.10 -20.04
CA SER A 326 22.46 -32.75 -19.67
C SER A 326 22.96 -31.51 -20.44
N ILE A 327 22.62 -31.40 -21.72
CA ILE A 327 22.98 -30.25 -22.56
C ILE A 327 22.23 -28.99 -22.09
N VAL A 328 20.93 -29.10 -21.78
CA VAL A 328 20.12 -28.00 -21.23
C VAL A 328 20.69 -27.52 -19.90
N GLY A 329 21.02 -28.45 -18.98
CA GLY A 329 21.58 -28.12 -17.67
C GLY A 329 22.93 -27.40 -17.76
N LEU A 330 23.80 -27.80 -18.69
CA LEU A 330 25.07 -27.13 -18.94
C LEU A 330 24.88 -25.68 -19.38
N LEU A 331 23.98 -25.45 -20.34
CA LEU A 331 23.66 -24.10 -20.83
C LEU A 331 23.00 -23.26 -19.74
N PHE A 332 22.05 -23.83 -19.01
CA PHE A 332 21.34 -23.15 -17.93
C PHE A 332 22.28 -22.72 -16.80
N LYS A 333 23.30 -23.51 -16.45
CA LYS A 333 24.27 -23.16 -15.40
C LYS A 333 25.00 -21.84 -15.67
N ASP A 334 25.31 -21.56 -16.94
CA ASP A 334 25.97 -20.30 -17.32
C ASP A 334 25.02 -19.09 -17.20
N PHE A 335 23.72 -19.28 -17.46
CA PHE A 335 22.70 -18.25 -17.28
C PHE A 335 22.32 -18.04 -15.82
N LEU A 336 22.21 -19.12 -15.06
CA LEU A 336 21.86 -19.09 -13.65
C LEU A 336 22.85 -18.22 -12.86
N LYS A 337 24.15 -18.29 -13.17
CA LYS A 337 25.16 -17.41 -12.56
C LYS A 337 24.85 -15.93 -12.79
N LEU A 338 24.48 -15.54 -14.01
CA LEU A 338 24.15 -14.14 -14.33
C LEU A 338 22.90 -13.67 -13.58
N ILE A 339 21.89 -14.53 -13.50
CA ILE A 339 20.64 -14.25 -12.78
C ILE A 339 20.91 -14.09 -11.28
N LEU A 340 21.70 -14.99 -10.69
CA LEU A 340 22.05 -14.92 -9.27
C LEU A 340 22.89 -13.67 -8.94
N ILE A 341 23.81 -13.25 -9.82
CA ILE A 341 24.56 -12.01 -9.63
C ILE A 341 23.61 -10.81 -9.70
N GLY A 342 22.74 -10.75 -10.71
CA GLY A 342 21.75 -9.67 -10.83
C GLY A 342 20.82 -9.61 -9.62
N PHE A 343 20.36 -10.77 -9.16
CA PHE A 343 19.54 -10.89 -7.96
C PHE A 343 20.28 -10.43 -6.70
N ALA A 344 21.51 -10.90 -6.48
CA ALA A 344 22.30 -10.54 -5.30
C ALA A 344 22.53 -9.02 -5.19
N ILE A 345 22.72 -8.33 -6.33
CA ILE A 345 22.81 -6.87 -6.36
C ILE A 345 21.43 -6.22 -6.17
N SER A 346 20.37 -6.81 -6.71
CA SER A 346 19.01 -6.29 -6.56
C SER A 346 18.51 -6.31 -5.11
N VAL A 347 18.97 -7.25 -4.28
CA VAL A 347 18.52 -7.39 -2.89
C VAL A 347 18.75 -6.10 -2.08
N PRO A 348 19.99 -5.58 -1.94
CA PRO A 348 20.22 -4.34 -1.17
C PRO A 348 19.54 -3.12 -1.80
N VAL A 349 19.46 -3.05 -3.14
CA VAL A 349 18.81 -1.93 -3.84
C VAL A 349 17.30 -1.92 -3.57
N ALA A 350 16.64 -3.07 -3.75
CA ALA A 350 15.21 -3.19 -3.52
C ALA A 350 14.86 -3.03 -2.04
N TRP A 351 15.70 -3.55 -1.14
CA TRP A 351 15.56 -3.34 0.30
C TRP A 351 15.60 -1.86 0.64
N TYR A 352 16.60 -1.12 0.13
CA TYR A 352 16.75 0.31 0.37
C TYR A 352 15.56 1.10 -0.15
N LEU A 353 15.15 0.87 -1.41
CA LEU A 353 14.01 1.58 -2.01
C LEU A 353 12.70 1.31 -1.26
N LEU A 354 12.45 0.05 -0.90
CA LEU A 354 11.24 -0.31 -0.15
C LEU A 354 11.27 0.24 1.27
N SER A 355 12.42 0.24 1.95
CA SER A 355 12.57 0.83 3.28
C SER A 355 12.31 2.35 3.24
N ALA A 356 12.93 3.06 2.29
CA ALA A 356 12.73 4.50 2.13
C ALA A 356 11.27 4.87 1.83
N TRP A 357 10.55 4.02 1.08
CA TRP A 357 9.11 4.20 0.87
C TRP A 357 8.29 3.88 2.13
N LEU A 358 8.64 2.82 2.87
CA LEU A 358 7.97 2.42 4.09
C LEU A 358 8.18 3.42 5.24
N GLU A 359 9.29 4.16 5.28
CA GLU A 359 9.55 5.23 6.26
C GLU A 359 8.45 6.30 6.30
N GLY A 360 7.72 6.49 5.19
CA GLY A 360 6.55 7.37 5.18
C GLY A 360 5.39 6.87 6.04
N PHE A 361 5.38 5.61 6.48
CA PHE A 361 4.30 5.01 7.27
C PHE A 361 4.69 4.85 8.74
N ALA A 362 3.84 5.32 9.65
CA ALA A 362 3.93 5.02 11.07
C ALA A 362 3.68 3.53 11.37
N TYR A 363 2.82 2.88 10.57
CA TYR A 363 2.51 1.44 10.71
C TYR A 363 2.87 0.67 9.44
N GLN A 364 3.80 -0.29 9.58
CA GLN A 364 4.40 -1.01 8.45
C GLN A 364 4.19 -2.53 8.56
N ALA A 365 4.00 -3.21 7.42
CA ALA A 365 3.86 -4.67 7.32
C ALA A 365 5.17 -5.46 7.50
N GLY A 366 6.30 -4.74 7.58
CA GLY A 366 7.67 -5.28 7.59
C GLY A 366 8.12 -5.86 6.25
N ILE A 367 9.42 -5.76 5.96
CA ILE A 367 10.04 -6.37 4.78
C ILE A 367 10.41 -7.82 5.11
N GLY A 368 9.59 -8.77 4.67
CA GLY A 368 9.84 -10.18 4.91
C GLY A 368 10.74 -10.83 3.87
N ILE A 369 11.62 -11.74 4.29
CA ILE A 369 12.52 -12.49 3.41
C ILE A 369 11.79 -13.30 2.33
N HIS A 370 10.53 -13.67 2.58
CA HIS A 370 9.67 -14.37 1.63
C HIS A 370 9.47 -13.61 0.31
N LEU A 371 9.52 -12.27 0.32
CA LEU A 371 9.44 -11.44 -0.90
C LEU A 371 10.63 -11.72 -1.83
N PHE A 372 11.83 -11.81 -1.26
CA PHE A 372 13.06 -12.09 -1.99
C PHE A 372 13.10 -13.54 -2.47
N LEU A 373 12.68 -14.49 -1.64
CA LEU A 373 12.61 -15.91 -2.02
C LEU A 373 11.61 -16.14 -3.15
N ALA A 374 10.42 -15.53 -3.08
CA ALA A 374 9.42 -15.59 -4.15
C ALA A 374 9.95 -14.99 -5.45
N THR A 375 10.64 -13.84 -5.37
CA THR A 375 11.25 -13.19 -6.54
C THR A 375 12.36 -14.05 -7.15
N ALA A 376 13.23 -14.62 -6.33
CA ALA A 376 14.30 -15.52 -6.78
C ALA A 376 13.71 -16.75 -7.50
N GLY A 377 12.70 -17.39 -6.90
CA GLY A 377 12.00 -18.54 -7.47
C GLY A 377 11.36 -18.20 -8.82
N LEU A 378 10.66 -17.06 -8.91
CA LEU A 378 10.03 -16.60 -10.14
C LEU A 378 11.07 -16.35 -11.25
N MET A 379 12.19 -15.68 -10.93
CA MET A 379 13.23 -15.42 -11.92
C MET A 379 13.90 -16.69 -12.43
N VAL A 380 14.19 -17.65 -11.54
CA VAL A 380 14.76 -18.94 -11.92
C VAL A 380 13.78 -19.72 -12.80
N LEU A 381 12.50 -19.74 -12.45
CA LEU A 381 11.44 -20.39 -13.23
C LEU A 381 11.35 -19.79 -14.64
N VAL A 382 11.26 -18.46 -14.74
CA VAL A 382 11.14 -17.76 -16.01
C VAL A 382 12.38 -18.00 -16.88
N ALA A 383 13.57 -17.89 -16.30
CA ALA A 383 14.81 -18.16 -17.02
C ALA A 383 14.91 -19.61 -17.49
N TRP A 384 14.49 -20.57 -16.65
CA TRP A 384 14.49 -21.98 -17.01
C TRP A 384 13.56 -22.24 -18.20
N LEU A 385 12.36 -21.65 -18.21
CA LEU A 385 11.43 -21.74 -19.34
C LEU A 385 12.05 -21.16 -20.63
N ALA A 386 12.65 -19.98 -20.55
CA ALA A 386 13.26 -19.31 -21.71
C ALA A 386 14.45 -20.10 -22.29
N VAL A 387 15.33 -20.64 -21.44
CA VAL A 387 16.53 -21.39 -21.87
C VAL A 387 16.17 -22.80 -22.36
N SER A 388 15.19 -23.45 -21.73
CA SER A 388 14.77 -24.80 -22.09
C SER A 388 14.25 -24.87 -23.52
N TYR A 389 13.49 -23.86 -23.97
CA TYR A 389 12.98 -23.79 -25.34
C TYR A 389 14.09 -23.91 -26.40
N HIS A 390 15.16 -23.12 -26.26
CA HIS A 390 16.29 -23.17 -27.20
C HIS A 390 17.18 -24.38 -27.05
N SER A 391 17.41 -24.81 -25.81
CA SER A 391 18.24 -25.98 -25.54
C SER A 391 17.61 -27.24 -26.14
N ILE A 392 16.28 -27.37 -26.07
CA ILE A 392 15.55 -28.45 -26.73
C ILE A 392 15.63 -28.33 -28.25
N ARG A 393 15.45 -27.13 -28.82
CA ARG A 393 15.54 -26.92 -30.27
C ARG A 393 16.94 -27.22 -30.82
N ALA A 394 17.98 -26.73 -30.15
CA ALA A 394 19.38 -26.98 -30.52
C ALA A 394 19.75 -28.47 -30.34
N ALA A 395 19.31 -29.10 -29.25
CA ALA A 395 19.57 -30.51 -29.01
C ALA A 395 18.77 -31.45 -29.93
N ARG A 396 17.67 -31.00 -30.56
CA ARG A 396 16.92 -31.75 -31.57
C ARG A 396 17.46 -31.59 -33.00
N ALA A 397 18.37 -30.64 -33.25
CA ALA A 397 19.00 -30.48 -34.56
C ALA A 397 19.78 -31.76 -34.96
N ASN A 398 19.69 -32.13 -36.23
CA ASN A 398 20.24 -33.38 -36.75
C ASN A 398 21.79 -33.29 -36.80
N PRO A 399 22.55 -34.16 -36.11
CA PRO A 399 24.01 -34.06 -36.04
C PRO A 399 24.71 -34.12 -37.41
N VAL A 400 24.10 -34.84 -38.36
CA VAL A 400 24.65 -35.07 -39.71
C VAL A 400 24.65 -33.79 -40.56
N GLU A 401 23.64 -32.93 -40.42
CA GLU A 401 23.59 -31.62 -41.12
C GLU A 401 24.54 -30.58 -40.51
N VAL A 402 24.87 -30.73 -39.23
CA VAL A 402 25.66 -29.77 -38.46
C VAL A 402 27.17 -30.01 -38.62
N LEU A 403 27.58 -31.26 -38.78
CA LEU A 403 28.98 -31.64 -39.03
C LEU A 403 29.34 -31.68 -40.52
N GLY A 404 28.35 -31.67 -41.42
CA GLY A 404 28.55 -31.68 -42.87
C GLY A 404 28.49 -30.30 -43.55
N ARG A 405 28.36 -29.21 -42.78
CA ARG A 405 28.40 -27.82 -43.28
C ARG A 405 29.74 -27.15 -42.91
N GLU A 406 30.84 -27.73 -43.35
CA GLU A 406 32.11 -27.03 -43.63
C GLU A 406 32.75 -27.67 -44.86
#